data_AF-A0A094ZI84-F1
#
_entry.id   AF-A0A094ZI84-F1
#
_cell.length_a   1.000
_cell.length_b   1.000
_cell.length_c   1.000
_cell.angle_alpha   90.00
_cell.angle_beta   90.00
_cell.angle_gamma   90.00
#
_symmetry.space_group_name_H-M   'P 1'
#
loop_
_entity.id
_entity.type
_entity.pdbx_description
1 polymer ?
#
loop_
_entity_poly.entity_id
_entity_poly.type
_entity_poly.pdbx_seq_one_letter_code
_entity_poly.pdbx_strand_id
1 'polypeptide(L)'
;MHVLCLCRSVQHELEQDSSDKFRALQLDQLAHQLRNSSANIALYGDIEKLEKWMSVPEKWAEHTSANLKRSQAERAASRSIREAIEHCLGATFSRIRNLWSSTNACLSQRIQETMEAKNRIQVQLEKINQELFDVEKNMEYLKRCIADKQAPLKVARTRLDLRNRRPNIELCHDDPHERTKPKFHVNLHLLTRHIVNIEEAYAIHNNEYEISCPARPYHSHIQ
;
A
#
# COMPACT_ATOMS: atom_id res chain seq x y z
N MET A 1 12.65 -0.80 -36.85
CA MET A 1 12.98 -1.53 -38.10
C MET A 1 13.57 -0.61 -39.16
N HIS A 2 12.93 0.51 -39.52
CA HIS A 2 13.38 1.40 -40.61
C HIS A 2 14.85 1.86 -40.53
N VAL A 3 15.32 2.30 -39.36
CA VAL A 3 16.69 2.82 -39.18
C VAL A 3 17.78 1.76 -39.39
N LEU A 4 17.52 0.51 -39.02
CA LEU A 4 18.46 -0.60 -39.26
C LEU A 4 18.58 -0.92 -40.74
N CYS A 5 17.46 -0.89 -41.47
CA CYS A 5 17.46 -1.07 -42.92
C CYS A 5 18.25 0.05 -43.62
N LEU A 6 18.08 1.32 -43.18
CA LEU A 6 18.82 2.46 -43.72
C LEU A 6 20.32 2.36 -43.44
N CYS A 7 20.72 2.04 -42.20
CA CYS A 7 22.13 1.84 -41.87
C CYS A 7 22.76 0.71 -42.70
N ARG A 8 22.03 -0.39 -42.93
CA ARG A 8 22.51 -1.49 -43.78
C ARG A 8 22.62 -1.10 -45.25
N SER A 9 21.66 -0.32 -45.76
CA SER A 9 21.71 0.23 -47.13
C SER A 9 22.94 1.10 -47.33
N VAL A 10 23.20 2.02 -46.40
CA VAL A 10 24.34 2.93 -46.50
C VAL A 10 25.68 2.22 -46.29
N GLN A 11 25.71 1.18 -45.46
CA GLN A 11 26.88 0.30 -45.35
C GLN A 11 27.19 -0.35 -46.70
N HIS A 12 26.20 -0.94 -47.36
CA HIS A 12 26.37 -1.56 -48.67
C HIS A 12 26.86 -0.56 -49.73
N GLU A 13 26.31 0.66 -49.75
CA GLU A 13 26.78 1.73 -50.66
C GLU A 13 28.26 2.07 -50.45
N LEU A 14 28.73 2.14 -49.19
CA LEU A 14 30.14 2.40 -48.89
C LEU A 14 31.06 1.22 -49.25
N GLU A 15 30.60 -0.02 -49.01
CA GLU A 15 31.35 -1.22 -49.38
C GLU A 15 31.53 -1.33 -50.90
N GLN A 16 30.48 -1.03 -51.65
CA GLN A 16 30.51 -0.99 -53.12
C GLN A 16 31.47 0.09 -53.63
N ASP A 17 31.33 1.33 -53.15
CA ASP A 17 32.19 2.46 -53.54
C ASP A 17 33.68 2.19 -53.21
N SER A 18 33.95 1.55 -52.07
CA SER A 18 35.30 1.09 -51.71
C SER A 18 35.83 -0.01 -52.64
N SER A 19 34.99 -1.00 -52.97
CA SER A 19 35.36 -2.10 -53.87
C SER A 19 35.69 -1.60 -55.27
N ASP A 20 34.89 -0.68 -55.81
CA ASP A 20 35.09 -0.11 -57.14
C ASP A 20 36.39 0.70 -57.21
N LYS A 21 36.70 1.49 -56.17
CA LYS A 21 37.98 2.21 -56.07
C LYS A 21 39.18 1.29 -55.95
N PHE A 22 39.06 0.20 -55.20
CA PHE A 22 40.13 -0.78 -55.08
C PHE A 22 40.41 -1.45 -56.41
N ARG A 23 39.35 -1.82 -57.16
CA ARG A 23 39.48 -2.36 -58.51
C ARG A 23 40.11 -1.35 -59.47
N ALA A 24 39.71 -0.09 -59.42
CA ALA A 24 40.33 0.97 -60.22
C ALA A 24 41.84 1.09 -59.95
N LEU A 25 42.23 1.11 -58.68
CA LEU A 25 43.63 1.15 -58.27
C LEU A 25 44.45 -0.05 -58.79
N GLN A 26 43.86 -1.26 -58.77
CA GLN A 26 44.53 -2.45 -59.33
C GLN A 26 44.77 -2.33 -60.83
N LEU A 27 43.81 -1.77 -61.58
CA LEU A 27 43.95 -1.51 -63.00
C LEU A 27 45.04 -0.47 -63.26
N ASP A 28 45.07 0.61 -62.47
CA ASP A 28 46.11 1.65 -62.57
C ASP A 28 47.50 1.10 -62.27
N GLN A 29 47.62 0.23 -61.26
CA GLN A 29 48.88 -0.45 -60.93
C GLN A 29 49.34 -1.38 -62.05
N LEU A 30 48.43 -2.14 -62.66
CA LEU A 30 48.75 -2.99 -63.80
C LEU A 30 49.19 -2.15 -65.00
N ALA A 31 48.49 -1.06 -65.29
CA ALA A 31 48.84 -0.13 -66.35
C ALA A 31 50.23 0.50 -66.13
N HIS A 32 50.54 0.90 -64.90
CA HIS A 32 51.84 1.46 -64.52
C HIS A 32 53.01 0.47 -64.73
N GLN A 33 52.76 -0.84 -64.63
CA GLN A 33 53.79 -1.88 -64.78
C GLN A 33 54.08 -2.27 -66.24
N LEU A 34 53.28 -1.80 -67.21
CA LEU A 34 53.45 -2.14 -68.63
C LEU A 34 54.76 -1.54 -69.21
N ARG A 35 55.42 -2.30 -70.09
CA ARG A 35 56.63 -1.91 -70.83
C ARG A 35 56.45 -2.23 -72.31
N ASN A 36 57.29 -1.64 -73.17
CA ASN A 36 57.23 -1.89 -74.63
C ASN A 36 57.42 -3.37 -75.02
N SER A 37 58.01 -4.18 -74.14
CA SER A 37 58.20 -5.63 -74.33
C SER A 37 57.15 -6.50 -73.62
N SER A 38 56.12 -5.91 -73.01
CA SER A 38 55.06 -6.65 -72.33
C SER A 38 54.21 -7.46 -73.32
N ALA A 39 53.91 -8.73 -73.01
CA ALA A 39 53.24 -9.65 -73.93
C ALA A 39 51.76 -9.31 -74.25
N ASN A 40 51.11 -8.46 -73.45
CA ASN A 40 49.68 -8.14 -73.55
C ASN A 40 49.41 -6.67 -73.91
N ILE A 41 50.24 -6.06 -74.76
CA ILE A 41 50.00 -4.72 -75.32
C ILE A 41 49.49 -4.84 -76.75
N ALA A 42 48.45 -4.08 -77.10
CA ALA A 42 47.83 -4.10 -78.43
C ALA A 42 47.30 -2.71 -78.79
N LEU A 43 47.10 -2.47 -80.09
CA LEU A 43 46.41 -1.28 -80.57
C LEU A 43 44.89 -1.52 -80.50
N TYR A 44 44.20 -0.73 -79.69
CA TYR A 44 42.75 -0.77 -79.54
C TYR A 44 42.11 0.37 -80.34
N GLY A 45 41.08 0.08 -81.13
CA GLY A 45 40.31 1.10 -81.85
C GLY A 45 39.34 1.85 -80.93
N ASP A 46 38.94 3.06 -81.33
CA ASP A 46 37.90 3.88 -80.67
C ASP A 46 38.18 4.31 -79.21
N ILE A 47 39.38 4.11 -78.67
CA ILE A 47 39.77 4.51 -77.31
C ILE A 47 39.85 6.03 -77.08
N GLU A 48 39.90 6.82 -78.15
CA GLU A 48 39.97 8.30 -78.08
C GLU A 48 38.58 8.92 -77.88
N LYS A 49 37.50 8.15 -78.05
CA LYS A 49 36.14 8.62 -77.82
C LYS A 49 35.86 8.63 -76.32
N LEU A 50 35.74 9.84 -75.76
CA LEU A 50 35.25 10.00 -74.40
C LEU A 50 33.79 9.53 -74.32
N GLU A 51 33.56 8.56 -73.45
CA GLU A 51 32.23 8.04 -73.20
C GLU A 51 31.40 9.07 -72.43
N LYS A 52 30.17 9.31 -72.90
CA LYS A 52 29.27 10.34 -72.33
C LYS A 52 28.96 10.13 -70.83
N TRP A 53 29.12 8.90 -70.35
CA TRP A 53 28.86 8.47 -68.97
C TRP A 53 30.10 8.50 -68.07
N MET A 54 31.27 8.92 -68.57
CA MET A 54 32.46 9.09 -67.74
C MET A 54 32.27 10.19 -66.70
N SER A 55 32.69 9.91 -65.47
CA SER A 55 32.75 10.91 -64.41
C SER A 55 33.99 11.80 -64.56
N VAL A 56 33.91 13.00 -63.99
CA VAL A 56 35.07 13.89 -63.79
C VAL A 56 35.57 13.76 -62.34
N PRO A 57 36.83 14.10 -62.04
CA PRO A 57 37.39 13.98 -60.69
C PRO A 57 36.53 14.64 -59.61
N GLU A 58 35.94 15.80 -59.90
CA GLU A 58 35.05 16.52 -59.00
C GLU A 58 33.81 15.69 -58.66
N LYS A 59 33.15 15.11 -59.67
CA LYS A 59 31.97 14.25 -59.49
C LYS A 59 32.30 12.96 -58.74
N TRP A 60 33.48 12.38 -58.97
CA TRP A 60 33.97 11.21 -58.25
C TRP A 60 34.19 11.50 -56.75
N ALA A 61 34.83 12.65 -56.46
CA ALA A 61 35.05 13.11 -55.10
C ALA A 61 33.72 13.46 -54.40
N GLU A 62 32.81 14.12 -55.10
CA GLU A 62 31.46 14.43 -54.61
C GLU A 62 30.66 13.18 -54.29
N HIS A 63 30.69 12.15 -55.15
CA HIS A 63 30.00 10.88 -54.90
C HIS A 63 30.46 10.24 -53.58
N THR A 64 31.78 10.16 -53.38
CA THR A 64 32.38 9.64 -52.15
C THR A 64 31.98 10.48 -50.93
N SER A 65 32.05 11.80 -51.07
CA SER A 65 31.69 12.75 -50.01
C SER A 65 30.21 12.62 -49.62
N ALA A 66 29.33 12.44 -50.60
CA ALA A 66 27.90 12.25 -50.39
C ALA A 66 27.62 10.93 -49.64
N ASN A 67 28.23 9.82 -50.06
CA ASN A 67 28.08 8.52 -49.39
C ASN A 67 28.54 8.59 -47.92
N LEU A 68 29.68 9.26 -47.67
CA LEU A 68 30.19 9.45 -46.31
C LEU A 68 29.26 10.32 -45.45
N LYS A 69 28.78 11.45 -45.99
CA LYS A 69 27.83 12.34 -45.29
C LYS A 69 26.53 11.60 -44.94
N ARG A 70 26.00 10.81 -45.88
CA ARG A 70 24.81 9.98 -45.65
C ARG A 70 25.05 8.96 -44.54
N SER A 71 26.20 8.28 -44.56
CA SER A 71 26.59 7.34 -43.49
C SER A 71 26.71 8.00 -42.12
N GLN A 72 27.29 9.20 -42.06
CA GLN A 72 27.39 9.95 -40.82
C GLN A 72 26.01 10.33 -40.28
N ALA A 73 25.10 10.79 -41.14
CA ALA A 73 23.73 11.15 -40.76
C ALA A 73 22.96 9.96 -40.20
N GLU A 74 22.96 8.81 -40.90
CA GLU A 74 22.24 7.60 -40.44
C GLU A 74 22.83 7.06 -39.12
N ARG A 75 24.16 7.06 -38.97
CA ARG A 75 24.81 6.66 -37.71
C ARG A 75 24.48 7.61 -36.56
N ALA A 76 24.39 8.91 -36.82
CA ALA A 76 23.98 9.90 -35.82
C ALA A 76 22.53 9.69 -35.37
N ALA A 77 21.61 9.48 -36.32
CA ALA A 77 20.21 9.17 -36.03
C ALA A 77 20.08 7.87 -35.20
N SER A 78 20.81 6.81 -35.59
CA SER A 78 20.87 5.55 -34.83
C SER A 78 21.40 5.71 -33.41
N ARG A 79 22.43 6.55 -33.19
CA ARG A 79 22.94 6.84 -31.84
C ARG A 79 21.90 7.57 -31.00
N SER A 80 21.30 8.63 -31.54
CA SER A 80 20.29 9.43 -30.84
C SER A 80 19.11 8.58 -30.37
N ILE A 81 18.62 7.66 -31.20
CA ILE A 81 17.53 6.75 -30.80
C ILE A 81 17.96 5.80 -29.68
N ARG A 82 19.19 5.25 -29.75
CA ARG A 82 19.72 4.38 -28.70
C ARG A 82 19.86 5.13 -27.38
N GLU A 83 20.38 6.35 -27.40
CA GLU A 83 20.48 7.20 -26.21
C GLU A 83 19.10 7.50 -25.61
N ALA A 84 18.09 7.78 -26.45
CA ALA A 84 16.72 8.00 -26.00
C ALA A 84 16.12 6.73 -25.36
N ILE A 85 16.40 5.55 -25.92
CA ILE A 85 15.99 4.25 -25.35
C ILE A 85 16.65 4.05 -23.99
N GLU A 86 17.97 4.21 -23.88
CA GLU A 86 18.69 4.05 -22.61
C GLU A 86 18.17 5.01 -21.54
N HIS A 87 17.93 6.28 -21.89
CA HIS A 87 17.33 7.24 -20.98
C HIS A 87 15.92 6.82 -20.53
N CYS A 88 15.07 6.35 -21.46
CA CYS A 88 13.72 5.88 -21.15
C CYS A 88 13.75 4.64 -20.23
N LEU A 89 14.66 3.70 -20.48
CA LEU A 89 14.86 2.52 -19.65
C LEU A 89 15.34 2.92 -18.24
N GLY A 90 16.34 3.80 -18.15
CA GLY A 90 16.84 4.30 -16.87
C GLY A 90 15.76 5.02 -16.05
N ALA A 91 14.97 5.89 -16.68
CA ALA A 91 13.86 6.59 -16.05
C ALA A 91 12.74 5.62 -15.61
N THR A 92 12.42 4.62 -16.42
CA THR A 92 11.42 3.61 -16.08
C THR A 92 11.88 2.75 -14.91
N PHE A 93 13.14 2.32 -14.91
CA PHE A 93 13.73 1.55 -13.83
C PHE A 93 13.74 2.33 -12.51
N SER A 94 14.16 3.60 -12.54
CA SER A 94 14.16 4.44 -11.34
C SER A 94 12.74 4.63 -10.79
N ARG A 95 11.76 4.84 -11.67
CA ARG A 95 10.35 4.96 -11.28
C ARG A 95 9.81 3.68 -10.64
N ILE A 96 10.08 2.51 -11.23
CA ILE A 96 9.67 1.21 -10.67
C ILE A 96 10.29 1.02 -9.28
N ARG A 97 11.59 1.30 -9.14
CA ARG A 97 12.29 1.19 -7.85
C ARG A 97 11.67 2.12 -6.79
N ASN A 98 11.41 3.37 -7.16
CA ASN A 98 10.79 4.34 -6.25
C ASN A 98 9.37 3.92 -5.84
N LEU A 99 8.57 3.44 -6.79
CA LEU A 99 7.21 2.93 -6.51
C LEU A 99 7.26 1.73 -5.58
N TRP A 100 8.16 0.77 -5.83
CA TRP A 100 8.33 -0.40 -4.97
C TRP A 100 8.72 -0.01 -3.54
N SER A 101 9.73 0.87 -3.38
CA SER A 101 10.16 1.36 -2.07
C SER A 101 9.06 2.13 -1.34
N SER A 102 8.37 3.05 -2.04
CA SER A 102 7.29 3.85 -1.46
C SER A 102 6.09 3.01 -1.06
N THR A 103 5.67 2.07 -1.91
CA THR A 103 4.54 1.18 -1.63
C THR A 103 4.84 0.29 -0.44
N ASN A 104 6.03 -0.32 -0.37
CA ASN A 104 6.42 -1.16 0.75
C ASN A 104 6.53 -0.39 2.07
N ALA A 105 7.03 0.85 2.02
CA ALA A 105 7.06 1.72 3.19
C ALA A 105 5.62 2.03 3.67
N CYS A 106 4.72 2.39 2.76
CA CYS A 106 3.32 2.67 3.07
C CYS A 106 2.59 1.44 3.64
N LEU A 107 2.80 0.26 3.03
CA LEU A 107 2.25 -1.00 3.52
C LEU A 107 2.77 -1.34 4.92
N SER A 108 4.08 -1.17 5.16
CA SER A 108 4.68 -1.41 6.48
C SER A 108 4.10 -0.48 7.54
N GLN A 109 3.92 0.80 7.19
CA GLN A 109 3.28 1.79 8.07
C GLN A 109 1.82 1.41 8.38
N ARG A 110 1.02 1.04 7.37
CA ARG A 110 -0.38 0.63 7.58
C ARG A 110 -0.50 -0.61 8.44
N ILE A 111 0.40 -1.58 8.24
CA ILE A 111 0.50 -2.77 9.09
C ILE A 111 0.76 -2.37 10.54
N GLN A 112 1.74 -1.49 10.78
CA GLN A 112 2.06 -0.99 12.12
C GLN A 112 0.88 -0.28 12.77
N GLU A 113 0.25 0.68 12.07
CA GLU A 113 -0.90 1.43 12.57
C GLU A 113 -2.09 0.51 12.90
N THR A 114 -2.33 -0.51 12.07
CA THR A 114 -3.38 -1.51 12.31
C THR A 114 -3.08 -2.37 13.54
N MET A 115 -1.82 -2.80 13.71
CA MET A 115 -1.40 -3.54 14.89
C MET A 115 -1.51 -2.70 16.16
N GLU A 116 -1.13 -1.42 16.11
CA GLU A 116 -1.30 -0.50 17.24
C GLU A 116 -2.76 -0.29 17.60
N ALA A 117 -3.64 -0.08 16.61
CA ALA A 117 -5.07 0.05 16.83
C ALA A 117 -5.66 -1.21 17.47
N LYS A 118 -5.30 -2.40 16.96
CA LYS A 118 -5.68 -3.69 17.55
C LYS A 118 -5.22 -3.80 19.00
N ASN A 119 -3.95 -3.50 19.28
CA ASN A 119 -3.39 -3.60 20.63
C ASN A 119 -4.11 -2.64 21.59
N ARG A 120 -4.42 -1.41 21.14
CA ARG A 120 -5.21 -0.46 21.94
C ARG A 120 -6.60 -1.01 22.27
N ILE A 121 -7.29 -1.57 21.29
CA ILE A 121 -8.61 -2.19 21.51
C ILE A 121 -8.52 -3.37 22.47
N GLN A 122 -7.52 -4.23 22.33
CA GLN A 122 -7.31 -5.36 23.24
C GLN A 122 -7.07 -4.90 24.68
N VAL A 123 -6.27 -3.84 24.88
CA VAL A 123 -6.04 -3.25 26.20
C VAL A 123 -7.34 -2.65 26.78
N GLN A 124 -8.14 -1.98 25.96
CA GLN A 124 -9.43 -1.42 26.43
C GLN A 124 -10.44 -2.52 26.76
N LEU A 125 -10.49 -3.59 25.97
CA LEU A 125 -11.34 -4.75 26.23
C LEU A 125 -10.99 -5.39 27.57
N GLU A 126 -9.70 -5.57 27.86
CA GLU A 126 -9.25 -6.12 29.14
C GLU A 126 -9.68 -5.24 30.32
N LYS A 127 -9.57 -3.92 30.18
CA LYS A 127 -10.03 -2.97 31.21
C LYS A 127 -11.53 -3.05 31.43
N ILE A 128 -12.32 -3.07 30.36
CA ILE A 128 -13.78 -3.17 30.45
C ILE A 128 -14.19 -4.49 31.10
N ASN A 129 -13.55 -5.61 30.75
CA ASN A 129 -13.81 -6.90 31.39
C ASN A 129 -13.50 -6.87 32.90
N GLN A 130 -12.40 -6.22 33.29
CA GLN A 130 -12.07 -6.06 34.70
C GLN A 130 -13.09 -5.17 35.45
N GLU A 131 -13.49 -4.05 34.85
CA GLU A 131 -14.53 -3.17 35.40
C GLU A 131 -15.87 -3.91 35.54
N LEU A 132 -16.25 -4.71 34.54
CA LEU A 132 -17.44 -5.54 34.57
C LEU A 132 -17.41 -6.50 35.76
N PHE A 133 -16.32 -7.25 35.91
CA PHE A 133 -16.12 -8.17 37.02
C PHE A 133 -16.21 -7.47 38.39
N ASP A 134 -15.64 -6.28 38.53
CA ASP A 134 -15.70 -5.50 39.77
C ASP A 134 -17.13 -5.02 40.07
N VAL A 135 -17.90 -4.64 39.04
CA VAL A 135 -19.32 -4.26 39.20
C VAL A 135 -20.17 -5.48 39.57
N GLU A 136 -19.96 -6.64 38.95
CA GLU A 136 -20.66 -7.89 39.30
C GLU A 136 -20.42 -8.27 40.77
N LYS A 137 -19.15 -8.19 41.20
CA LYS A 137 -18.77 -8.43 42.59
C LYS A 137 -19.42 -7.44 43.55
N ASN A 138 -19.47 -6.16 43.20
CA ASN A 138 -20.14 -5.13 43.99
C ASN A 138 -21.64 -5.37 44.08
N MET A 139 -22.28 -5.79 42.99
CA MET A 139 -23.69 -6.14 42.98
C MET A 139 -23.99 -7.29 43.95
N GLU A 140 -23.21 -8.37 43.90
CA GLU A 140 -23.38 -9.50 44.82
C GLU A 140 -23.17 -9.09 46.28
N TYR A 141 -22.16 -8.25 46.54
CA TYR A 141 -21.93 -7.68 47.87
C TYR A 141 -23.14 -6.87 48.37
N LEU A 142 -23.73 -6.02 47.52
CA LEU A 142 -24.91 -5.23 47.87
C LEU A 142 -26.14 -6.14 48.11
N LYS A 143 -26.35 -7.18 47.28
CA LYS A 143 -27.42 -8.17 47.47
C LYS A 143 -27.32 -8.82 48.85
N ARG A 144 -26.12 -9.22 49.26
CA ARG A 144 -25.85 -9.77 50.59
C ARG A 144 -26.09 -8.75 51.71
N CYS A 145 -25.61 -7.51 51.56
CA CYS A 145 -25.85 -6.45 52.55
C CYS A 145 -27.34 -6.18 52.78
N ILE A 146 -28.16 -6.24 51.72
CA ILE A 146 -29.62 -6.13 51.83
C ILE A 146 -30.17 -7.29 52.64
N ALA A 147 -29.81 -8.53 52.27
CA ALA A 147 -30.28 -9.73 52.97
C ALA A 147 -29.96 -9.68 54.47
N ASP A 148 -28.71 -9.33 54.83
CA ASP A 148 -28.26 -9.21 56.22
C ASP A 148 -29.03 -8.12 57.00
N LYS A 149 -29.45 -7.04 56.34
CA LYS A 149 -30.22 -5.95 56.97
C LYS A 149 -31.74 -6.21 57.05
N GLN A 150 -32.29 -7.18 56.30
CA GLN A 150 -33.72 -7.46 56.30
C GLN A 150 -34.22 -7.98 57.66
N ALA A 151 -33.51 -8.93 58.26
CA ALA A 151 -33.89 -9.54 59.54
C ALA A 151 -33.98 -8.52 60.70
N PRO A 152 -32.95 -7.71 61.00
CA PRO A 152 -33.03 -6.70 62.06
C PRO A 152 -34.10 -5.63 61.78
N LEU A 153 -34.35 -5.28 60.50
CA LEU A 153 -35.44 -4.36 60.14
C LEU A 153 -36.82 -4.94 60.45
N LYS A 154 -37.06 -6.22 60.13
CA LYS A 154 -38.32 -6.91 60.47
C LYS A 154 -38.56 -6.86 61.98
N VAL A 155 -37.54 -7.16 62.79
CA VAL A 155 -37.61 -7.08 64.26
C VAL A 155 -37.95 -5.66 64.73
N ALA A 156 -37.27 -4.64 64.22
CA ALA A 156 -37.54 -3.25 64.59
C ALA A 156 -38.97 -2.82 64.23
N ARG A 157 -39.46 -3.19 63.03
CA ARG A 157 -40.81 -2.88 62.56
C ARG A 157 -41.88 -3.57 63.39
N THR A 158 -41.71 -4.85 63.71
CA THR A 158 -42.62 -5.59 64.60
C THR A 158 -42.63 -4.99 66.01
N ARG A 159 -41.48 -4.62 66.56
CA ARG A 159 -41.39 -3.95 67.88
C ARG A 159 -42.11 -2.60 67.89
N LEU A 160 -42.01 -1.82 66.81
CA LEU A 160 -42.71 -0.55 66.68
C LEU A 160 -44.23 -0.76 66.57
N ASP A 161 -44.66 -1.72 65.75
CA ASP A 161 -46.07 -2.09 65.59
C ASP A 161 -46.72 -2.50 66.92
N LEU A 162 -46.04 -3.36 67.70
CA LEU A 162 -46.52 -3.74 69.03
C LEU A 162 -46.64 -2.54 69.98
N ARG A 163 -45.71 -1.57 69.93
CA ARG A 163 -45.79 -0.34 70.73
C ARG A 163 -46.92 0.58 70.29
N ASN A 164 -47.26 0.59 69.00
CA ASN A 164 -48.40 1.36 68.47
C ASN A 164 -49.77 0.81 68.91
N ARG A 165 -49.81 -0.39 69.49
CA ARG A 165 -51.03 -1.03 70.00
C ARG A 165 -51.27 -0.81 71.50
N ARG A 166 -50.44 0.01 72.18
CA ARG A 166 -50.65 0.35 73.59
C ARG A 166 -52.00 1.08 73.76
N PRO A 167 -52.85 0.71 74.73
CA PRO A 167 -54.18 1.28 74.86
C PRO A 167 -54.18 2.66 75.56
N ASN A 168 -55.08 3.54 75.15
CA ASN A 168 -55.38 4.82 75.81
C ASN A 168 -54.12 5.66 76.08
N ILE A 169 -53.94 6.11 77.33
CA ILE A 169 -52.84 6.97 77.77
C ILE A 169 -51.47 6.27 77.74
N GLU A 170 -51.45 4.93 77.67
CA GLU A 170 -50.21 4.15 77.54
C GLU A 170 -49.61 4.24 76.12
N LEU A 171 -50.35 4.77 75.13
CA LEU A 171 -49.80 5.13 73.81
C LEU A 171 -48.91 6.38 73.94
N CYS A 172 -47.81 6.21 74.64
CA CYS A 172 -46.84 7.24 74.95
C CYS A 172 -45.73 7.26 73.89
N HIS A 173 -45.41 8.46 73.39
CA HIS A 173 -44.24 8.72 72.56
C HIS A 173 -42.98 8.82 73.43
N ASP A 174 -42.58 7.69 74.01
CA ASP A 174 -41.42 7.58 74.88
C ASP A 174 -40.09 7.45 74.08
N ASP A 175 -38.96 7.62 74.78
CA ASP A 175 -37.60 7.49 74.22
C ASP A 175 -37.39 6.16 73.47
N PRO A 176 -37.80 4.98 74.00
CA PRO A 176 -37.73 3.73 73.26
C PRO A 176 -38.56 3.71 71.97
N HIS A 177 -39.76 4.30 71.97
CA HIS A 177 -40.62 4.40 70.80
C HIS A 177 -39.96 5.29 69.72
N GLU A 178 -39.40 6.44 70.09
CA GLU A 178 -38.69 7.34 69.18
C GLU A 178 -37.41 6.72 68.60
N ARG A 179 -36.59 6.06 69.43
CA ARG A 179 -35.36 5.39 68.96
C ARG A 179 -35.63 4.16 68.10
N THR A 180 -36.77 3.49 68.29
CA THR A 180 -37.15 2.33 67.45
C THR A 180 -37.75 2.74 66.12
N LYS A 181 -38.20 4.00 65.95
CA LYS A 181 -38.57 4.52 64.62
C LYS A 181 -37.41 4.21 63.66
N PRO A 182 -37.67 3.50 62.56
CA PRO A 182 -36.61 2.93 61.75
C PRO A 182 -35.85 4.04 61.01
N LYS A 183 -34.79 4.57 61.61
CA LYS A 183 -33.71 5.26 60.85
C LYS A 183 -33.07 4.31 59.81
N PHE A 184 -33.33 3.01 59.92
CA PHE A 184 -32.96 1.94 59.00
C PHE A 184 -33.77 1.87 57.69
N HIS A 185 -34.95 2.50 57.61
CA HIS A 185 -35.74 2.50 56.36
C HIS A 185 -34.98 3.21 55.22
N VAL A 186 -34.27 4.28 55.55
CA VAL A 186 -33.49 5.06 54.58
C VAL A 186 -32.31 4.22 54.05
N ASN A 187 -31.59 3.49 54.91
CA ASN A 187 -30.45 2.67 54.49
C ASN A 187 -30.85 1.49 53.60
N LEU A 188 -31.92 0.75 53.93
CA LEU A 188 -32.36 -0.36 53.09
C LEU A 188 -32.93 0.14 51.76
N HIS A 189 -33.72 1.21 51.78
CA HIS A 189 -34.26 1.82 50.57
C HIS A 189 -33.16 2.36 49.65
N LEU A 190 -32.12 3.01 50.21
CA LEU A 190 -30.96 3.46 49.43
C LEU A 190 -30.19 2.27 48.82
N LEU A 191 -29.94 1.21 49.58
CA LEU A 191 -29.27 0.01 49.08
C LEU A 191 -30.07 -0.68 47.97
N THR A 192 -31.38 -0.84 48.14
CA THR A 192 -32.27 -1.39 47.10
C THR A 192 -32.29 -0.51 45.86
N ARG A 193 -32.34 0.82 46.02
CA ARG A 193 -32.28 1.76 44.91
C ARG A 193 -30.95 1.69 44.16
N HIS A 194 -29.84 1.52 44.86
CA HIS A 194 -28.53 1.34 44.23
C HIS A 194 -28.46 0.07 43.39
N ILE A 195 -29.03 -1.06 43.83
CA ILE A 195 -29.07 -2.28 43.01
C ILE A 195 -29.94 -2.10 41.77
N VAL A 196 -31.13 -1.54 41.92
CA VAL A 196 -32.03 -1.28 40.77
C VAL A 196 -31.34 -0.39 39.74
N ASN A 197 -30.67 0.67 40.17
CA ASN A 197 -29.92 1.55 39.27
C ASN A 197 -28.77 0.81 38.53
N ILE A 198 -28.09 -0.14 39.19
CA ILE A 198 -27.03 -0.94 38.58
C ILE A 198 -27.62 -1.95 37.58
N GLU A 199 -28.72 -2.61 37.92
CA GLU A 199 -29.41 -3.57 37.05
C GLU A 199 -30.01 -2.88 35.81
N GLU A 200 -30.57 -1.67 35.96
CA GLU A 200 -31.03 -0.84 34.84
C GLU A 200 -29.86 -0.43 33.92
N ALA A 201 -28.73 -0.01 34.49
CA ALA A 201 -27.53 0.30 33.71
C ALA A 201 -27.01 -0.92 32.92
N TYR A 202 -27.05 -2.12 33.52
CA TYR A 202 -26.72 -3.37 32.84
C TYR A 202 -27.67 -3.70 31.68
N ALA A 203 -28.98 -3.50 31.89
CA ALA A 203 -29.98 -3.76 30.86
C ALA A 203 -29.83 -2.85 29.64
N ILE A 204 -29.50 -1.56 29.87
CA ILE A 204 -29.23 -0.58 28.80
C ILE A 204 -28.01 -1.02 27.99
N HIS A 205 -26.92 -1.39 28.66
CA HIS A 205 -25.71 -1.85 28.00
C HIS A 205 -25.92 -3.12 27.16
N ASN A 206 -26.67 -4.11 27.66
CA ASN A 206 -26.97 -5.34 26.90
C ASN A 206 -27.85 -5.07 25.66
N ASN A 207 -28.81 -4.16 25.76
CA ASN A 207 -29.62 -3.75 24.60
C ASN A 207 -28.77 -3.03 23.53
N GLU A 208 -27.82 -2.18 23.93
CA GLU A 208 -26.91 -1.51 22.99
C GLU A 208 -25.94 -2.51 22.30
N TYR A 209 -25.56 -3.59 22.99
CA TYR A 209 -24.77 -4.68 22.40
C TYR A 209 -25.55 -5.49 21.36
N GLU A 210 -26.83 -5.80 21.59
CA GLU A 210 -27.69 -6.49 20.61
C GLU A 210 -27.97 -5.64 19.36
N ILE A 211 -28.03 -4.33 19.51
CA ILE A 211 -28.29 -3.40 18.39
C ILE A 211 -27.01 -3.15 17.55
N SER A 212 -25.83 -3.16 18.16
CA SER A 212 -24.57 -2.81 17.47
C SER A 212 -23.87 -3.99 16.76
N CYS A 213 -24.21 -5.25 17.08
CA CYS A 213 -23.57 -6.42 16.51
C CYS A 213 -24.60 -7.40 15.90
N PRO A 214 -25.02 -7.22 14.63
CA PRO A 214 -25.88 -8.18 13.97
C PRO A 214 -25.04 -9.42 13.61
N ALA A 215 -25.20 -10.48 14.39
CA ALA A 215 -24.80 -11.87 14.13
C ALA A 215 -23.35 -12.12 13.67
N ARG A 216 -22.55 -12.74 14.55
CA ARG A 216 -21.48 -13.65 14.08
C ARG A 216 -22.15 -14.88 13.45
N PRO A 217 -21.88 -15.24 12.18
CA PRO A 217 -22.18 -16.59 11.73
C PRO A 217 -21.17 -17.52 12.41
N TYR A 218 -21.66 -18.32 13.36
CA TYR A 218 -21.00 -19.56 13.73
C TYR A 218 -20.99 -20.46 12.48
N HIS A 219 -19.87 -20.51 11.77
CA HIS A 219 -19.56 -21.68 10.92
C HIS A 219 -18.64 -22.61 11.70
N SER A 220 -19.26 -23.39 12.59
CA SER A 220 -18.82 -24.75 12.85
C SER A 220 -19.10 -25.57 11.60
N HIS A 221 -18.07 -26.01 10.89
CA HIS A 221 -18.01 -27.38 10.36
C HIS A 221 -16.54 -27.66 10.01
N ILE A 222 -15.87 -28.25 10.99
CA ILE A 222 -14.81 -29.23 10.76
C ILE A 222 -15.50 -30.48 10.23
N GLN A 223 -15.18 -30.86 8.99
CA GLN A 223 -15.07 -32.23 8.51
C GLN A 223 -14.13 -32.25 7.32
#